data_AF-A0A9X2JUG5-F1
#
_entry.id   AF-A0A9X2JUG5-F1
#
_cell.length_a   1.000
_cell.length_b   1.000
_cell.length_c   1.000
_cell.angle_alpha   90.00
_cell.angle_beta   90.00
_cell.angle_gamma   90.00
#
_symmetry.space_group_name_H-M   'P 1'
#
loop_
_entity.id
_entity.type
_entity.pdbx_description
1 polymer ?
#
loop_
_entity_poly.entity_id
_entity_poly.type
_entity_poly.pdbx_seq_one_letter_code
_entity_poly.pdbx_strand_id
1 'polypeptide(L)'
;MPSTLRLSSLLGAVRAFTGPVPAPPPPGRFERPPVPDDVRHRLEVAGNRARRSVLDPLARERGTGTVGFPRRLNLPSLDGATAAAVQIDETTCGAAVLAMLGLAGDPRAALRLASGDPADGFARLQRAVHAATNRRALGPAGWPRSYGTPPWGAARFASYGGVRYVHRVAGPRAVLETAVAAARAGVPVPLYTGGDVTGGWEAAVPRHVVLLTLADGAGSGGSAVLYEPSGAGLHTVPVAALLDPPPVPPPGATLSPSTADRTAARVRKALTAAFGGWPHVVWALLPERPGRWRAGAAGETMETD
;
A
#
# COMPACT_ATOMS: atom_id res chain seq x y z
N MET A 1 -6.87 23.85 26.61
CA MET A 1 -6.10 23.19 25.54
C MET A 1 -7.07 22.55 24.57
N PRO A 2 -7.13 22.94 23.29
CA PRO A 2 -8.02 22.27 22.36
C PRO A 2 -7.39 20.94 21.98
N SER A 3 -7.99 19.84 22.45
CA SER A 3 -7.67 18.49 22.04
C SER A 3 -7.92 18.37 20.54
N THR A 4 -6.87 18.12 19.75
CA THR A 4 -6.97 17.79 18.33
C THR A 4 -7.75 16.48 18.20
N LEU A 5 -9.06 16.60 18.00
CA LEU A 5 -9.93 15.45 17.76
C LEU A 5 -9.51 14.85 16.42
N ARG A 6 -9.05 13.59 16.41
CA ARG A 6 -8.76 12.84 15.18
C ARG A 6 -10.08 12.25 14.66
N LEU A 7 -10.30 12.23 13.33
CA LEU A 7 -11.48 11.61 12.71
C LEU A 7 -11.69 10.18 13.22
N SER A 8 -10.59 9.45 13.37
CA SER A 8 -10.61 8.07 13.79
C SER A 8 -11.10 7.87 15.22
N SER A 9 -11.01 8.90 16.07
CA SER A 9 -11.65 8.95 17.39
C SER A 9 -13.17 9.16 17.28
N LEU A 10 -13.64 9.97 16.32
CA LEU A 10 -15.07 10.21 16.06
C LEU A 10 -15.75 9.05 15.32
N LEU A 11 -15.12 8.49 14.29
CA LEU A 11 -15.58 7.27 13.60
C LEU A 11 -15.46 6.03 14.47
N GLY A 12 -14.54 6.00 15.44
CA GLY A 12 -14.49 4.96 16.47
C GLY A 12 -15.71 4.94 17.38
N ALA A 13 -16.35 6.09 17.59
CA ALA A 13 -17.60 6.19 18.35
C ALA A 13 -18.80 5.66 17.56
N VAL A 14 -18.76 5.76 16.23
CA VAL A 14 -19.76 5.18 15.32
C VAL A 14 -19.28 3.80 14.87
N ARG A 15 -19.53 2.76 15.68
CA ARG A 15 -19.09 1.35 15.54
C ARG A 15 -19.25 0.68 14.15
N ALA A 16 -19.81 1.36 13.15
CA ALA A 16 -20.05 0.87 11.80
C ALA A 16 -18.77 0.48 11.02
N PHE A 17 -17.58 0.93 11.43
CA PHE A 17 -16.32 0.68 10.69
C PHE A 17 -15.14 0.18 11.55
N THR A 18 -15.41 -0.15 12.82
CA THR A 18 -14.42 -0.57 13.83
C THR A 18 -14.67 -1.99 14.29
N GLY A 19 -14.64 -2.94 13.35
CA GLY A 19 -14.60 -4.36 13.70
C GLY A 19 -13.32 -4.72 14.47
N PRO A 20 -13.25 -5.90 15.11
CA PRO A 20 -12.03 -6.35 15.80
C PRO A 20 -10.84 -6.32 14.85
N VAL A 21 -9.69 -5.91 15.36
CA VAL A 21 -8.42 -5.98 14.63
C VAL A 21 -8.09 -7.46 14.41
N PRO A 22 -7.92 -7.93 13.16
CA PRO A 22 -7.55 -9.32 12.91
C PRO A 22 -6.24 -9.67 13.58
N ALA A 23 -6.08 -10.92 14.00
CA ALA A 23 -4.79 -11.40 14.44
C ALA A 23 -3.78 -11.30 13.29
N PRO A 24 -2.54 -10.86 13.55
CA PRO A 24 -1.54 -10.79 12.51
C PRO A 24 -1.26 -12.19 11.95
N PRO A 25 -0.93 -12.28 10.66
CA PRO A 25 -0.51 -13.54 10.06
C PRO A 25 0.70 -14.11 10.81
N PRO A 26 0.78 -15.44 11.07
CA PRO A 26 1.96 -16.02 11.70
C PRO A 26 3.20 -15.82 10.80
N PRO A 27 4.39 -15.61 11.39
CA PRO A 27 5.64 -15.46 10.64
C PRO A 27 5.89 -16.64 9.68
N GLY A 28 6.49 -16.37 8.52
CA GLY A 28 6.84 -17.40 7.52
C GLY A 28 5.68 -18.00 6.74
N ARG A 29 4.42 -17.85 7.20
CA ARG A 29 3.24 -18.43 6.51
C ARG A 29 2.87 -17.71 5.21
N PHE A 30 3.34 -16.49 5.03
CA PHE A 30 3.11 -15.69 3.82
C PHE A 30 4.42 -15.25 3.19
N GLU A 31 5.38 -16.17 3.21
CA GLU A 31 6.41 -16.25 2.19
C GLU A 31 5.79 -16.02 0.80
N ARG A 32 6.61 -15.50 -0.12
CA ARG A 32 6.18 -15.23 -1.48
C ARG A 32 5.33 -16.37 -2.02
N PRO A 33 4.25 -16.08 -2.76
CA PRO A 33 3.46 -17.11 -3.39
C PRO A 33 4.37 -18.10 -4.12
N PRO A 34 4.13 -19.42 -4.01
CA PRO A 34 4.96 -20.41 -4.68
C PRO A 34 4.97 -20.10 -6.18
N VAL A 35 6.15 -20.16 -6.79
CA VAL A 35 6.33 -19.87 -8.21
C VAL A 35 5.79 -21.06 -9.01
N PRO A 36 4.74 -20.87 -9.83
CA PRO A 36 4.21 -21.95 -10.66
C PRO A 36 5.24 -22.46 -11.67
N ASP A 37 5.17 -23.74 -12.04
CA ASP A 37 6.17 -24.37 -12.91
C ASP A 37 6.21 -23.72 -14.31
N ASP A 38 5.06 -23.30 -14.85
CA ASP A 38 5.00 -22.56 -16.11
C ASP A 38 5.75 -21.22 -16.04
N VAL A 39 5.64 -20.50 -14.92
CA VAL A 39 6.40 -19.27 -14.69
C VAL A 39 7.89 -19.58 -14.52
N ARG A 40 8.22 -20.63 -13.78
CA ARG A 40 9.61 -21.06 -13.57
C ARG A 40 10.28 -21.36 -14.90
N HIS A 41 9.67 -22.18 -15.72
CA HIS A 41 10.20 -22.57 -17.03
C HIS A 41 10.38 -21.36 -17.96
N ARG A 42 9.39 -20.45 -18.00
CA ARG A 42 9.52 -19.20 -18.77
C ARG A 42 10.67 -18.31 -18.31
N LEU A 43 11.01 -18.36 -17.03
CA LEU A 43 12.09 -17.56 -16.44
C LEU A 43 13.47 -18.26 -16.47
N GLU A 44 13.57 -19.51 -16.93
CA GLU A 44 14.86 -20.23 -17.05
C GLU A 44 15.79 -19.58 -18.07
N VAL A 45 15.22 -19.05 -19.15
CA VAL A 45 15.95 -18.34 -20.22
C VAL A 45 16.08 -16.84 -19.95
N ALA A 46 15.44 -16.33 -18.90
CA ALA A 46 15.46 -14.91 -18.56
C ALA A 46 16.70 -14.55 -17.74
N GLY A 47 17.27 -13.37 -17.98
CA GLY A 47 18.38 -12.86 -17.17
C GLY A 47 18.00 -12.66 -15.70
N ASN A 48 18.97 -12.74 -14.79
CA ASN A 48 18.76 -12.62 -13.34
C ASN A 48 18.01 -11.34 -12.90
N ARG A 49 18.11 -10.25 -13.68
CA ARG A 49 17.38 -9.01 -13.42
C ARG A 49 15.89 -9.14 -13.76
N ALA A 50 15.57 -9.71 -14.93
CA ALA A 50 14.20 -9.97 -15.37
C ALA A 50 13.51 -10.98 -14.45
N ARG A 51 14.20 -12.08 -14.11
CA ARG A 51 13.68 -13.05 -13.14
C ARG A 51 13.33 -12.40 -11.80
N ARG A 52 14.22 -11.56 -11.26
CA ARG A 52 13.94 -10.85 -10.00
C ARG A 52 12.81 -9.83 -10.13
N SER A 53 12.69 -9.12 -11.24
CA SER A 53 11.61 -8.14 -11.44
C SER A 53 10.23 -8.81 -11.47
N VAL A 54 10.13 -10.01 -12.07
CA VAL A 54 8.88 -10.80 -12.12
C VAL A 54 8.56 -11.45 -10.76
N LEU A 55 9.56 -12.02 -10.08
CA LEU A 55 9.35 -12.74 -8.82
C LEU A 55 9.27 -11.83 -7.58
N ASP A 56 9.75 -10.59 -7.67
CA ASP A 56 9.66 -9.59 -6.62
C ASP A 56 9.29 -8.20 -7.16
N PRO A 57 8.05 -8.00 -7.66
CA PRO A 57 7.61 -6.72 -8.22
C PRO A 57 7.69 -5.54 -7.25
N LEU A 58 7.75 -5.79 -5.94
CA LEU A 58 7.88 -4.76 -4.89
C LEU A 58 9.33 -4.51 -4.45
N ALA A 59 10.30 -5.20 -5.06
CA ALA A 59 11.74 -5.09 -4.78
C ALA A 59 12.12 -5.24 -3.28
N ARG A 60 11.40 -6.11 -2.56
CA ARG A 60 11.59 -6.39 -1.12
C ARG A 60 12.92 -7.07 -0.82
N GLU A 61 13.48 -7.84 -1.75
CA GLU A 61 14.82 -8.44 -1.64
C GLU A 61 15.93 -7.41 -1.45
N ARG A 62 15.68 -6.15 -1.82
CA ARG A 62 16.65 -5.06 -1.63
C ARG A 62 16.65 -4.51 -0.19
N GLY A 63 15.88 -5.11 0.73
CA GLY A 63 15.81 -4.71 2.13
C GLY A 63 15.19 -3.33 2.34
N THR A 64 15.36 -2.78 3.55
CA THR A 64 14.66 -1.57 3.97
C THR A 64 15.21 -0.28 3.38
N GLY A 65 16.50 -0.18 3.04
CA GLY A 65 17.09 1.04 2.46
C GLY A 65 17.40 2.13 3.50
N THR A 66 17.51 3.39 3.06
CA THR A 66 17.94 4.52 3.92
C THR A 66 16.81 5.54 4.10
N VAL A 67 16.53 5.91 5.36
CA VAL A 67 15.50 6.88 5.70
C VAL A 67 15.71 8.23 4.99
N GLY A 68 14.66 8.69 4.31
CA GLY A 68 14.65 9.95 3.55
C GLY A 68 15.28 9.89 2.15
N PHE A 69 15.74 8.72 1.70
CA PHE A 69 16.27 8.52 0.35
C PHE A 69 15.45 7.46 -0.40
N PRO A 70 14.32 7.86 -1.03
CA PRO A 70 13.45 6.91 -1.69
C PRO A 70 14.13 6.26 -2.91
N ARG A 71 13.81 4.99 -3.15
CA ARG A 71 14.25 4.26 -4.35
C ARG A 71 13.10 4.19 -5.35
N ARG A 72 13.38 4.33 -6.64
CA ARG A 72 12.34 4.16 -7.65
C ARG A 72 11.92 2.70 -7.77
N LEU A 73 10.61 2.46 -7.76
CA LEU A 73 9.99 1.18 -8.08
C LEU A 73 9.70 1.12 -9.57
N ASN A 74 10.25 0.10 -10.22
CA ASN A 74 10.00 -0.16 -11.64
C ASN A 74 9.09 -1.39 -11.77
N LEU A 75 8.30 -1.40 -12.83
CA LEU A 75 7.45 -2.52 -13.20
C LEU A 75 8.28 -3.72 -13.65
N PRO A 76 7.76 -4.95 -13.49
CA PRO A 76 8.33 -6.16 -14.08
C PRO A 76 8.54 -6.01 -15.59
N SER A 77 9.67 -6.52 -16.09
CA SER A 77 10.04 -6.50 -17.51
C SER A 77 10.99 -7.65 -17.81
N LEU A 78 10.78 -8.33 -18.96
CA LEU A 78 11.66 -9.38 -19.47
C LEU A 78 12.77 -8.85 -20.38
N ASP A 79 12.49 -7.79 -21.13
CA ASP A 79 13.40 -7.14 -22.10
C ASP A 79 14.35 -6.11 -21.46
N GLY A 80 14.20 -5.84 -20.17
CA GLY A 80 15.00 -4.87 -19.43
C GLY A 80 14.46 -3.43 -19.48
N ALA A 81 13.34 -3.19 -20.16
CA ALA A 81 12.65 -1.91 -20.16
C ALA A 81 12.38 -1.42 -18.72
N THR A 82 12.67 -0.15 -18.48
CA THR A 82 12.43 0.48 -17.17
C THR A 82 11.20 1.36 -17.24
N ALA A 83 10.04 0.79 -16.95
CA ALA A 83 8.81 1.54 -16.71
C ALA A 83 8.60 1.74 -15.21
N ALA A 84 8.23 2.95 -14.78
CA ALA A 84 7.95 3.21 -13.38
C ALA A 84 6.56 2.70 -12.98
N ALA A 85 6.43 2.16 -11.78
CA ALA A 85 5.13 1.85 -11.19
C ALA A 85 4.48 3.13 -10.68
N VAL A 86 3.99 3.97 -11.59
CA VAL A 86 3.39 5.28 -11.28
C VAL A 86 1.88 5.24 -11.49
N GLN A 87 1.13 5.93 -10.62
CA GLN A 87 -0.30 6.14 -10.83
C GLN A 87 -0.56 6.97 -12.11
N ILE A 88 -1.71 6.80 -12.75
CA ILE A 88 -2.08 7.56 -13.95
C ILE A 88 -2.41 9.02 -13.58
N ASP A 89 -3.21 9.19 -12.54
CA ASP A 89 -3.72 10.47 -12.05
C ASP A 89 -4.01 10.41 -10.52
N GLU A 90 -4.37 11.55 -9.95
CA GLU A 90 -4.66 11.74 -8.52
C GLU A 90 -5.75 10.82 -7.93
N THR A 91 -6.62 10.26 -8.77
CA THR A 91 -7.71 9.34 -8.36
C THR A 91 -7.32 7.86 -8.45
N THR A 92 -6.15 7.56 -9.03
CA THR A 92 -5.70 6.19 -9.29
C THR A 92 -4.67 5.65 -8.29
N CYS A 93 -4.29 6.42 -7.26
CA CYS A 93 -3.36 5.97 -6.21
C CYS A 93 -3.73 4.59 -5.61
N GLY A 94 -5.01 4.41 -5.23
CA GLY A 94 -5.52 3.15 -4.70
C GLY A 94 -5.48 2.01 -5.72
N ALA A 95 -5.78 2.29 -6.99
CA ALA A 95 -5.72 1.30 -8.05
C ALA A 95 -4.27 0.87 -8.37
N ALA A 96 -3.33 1.81 -8.36
CA ALA A 96 -1.90 1.53 -8.51
C ALA A 96 -1.36 0.66 -7.37
N VAL A 97 -1.74 0.96 -6.12
CA VAL A 97 -1.39 0.14 -4.95
C VAL A 97 -1.96 -1.27 -5.06
N LEU A 98 -3.24 -1.41 -5.40
CA LEU A 98 -3.89 -2.72 -5.54
C LEU A 98 -3.34 -3.52 -6.73
N ALA A 99 -2.99 -2.85 -7.84
CA ALA A 99 -2.33 -3.48 -8.97
C ALA A 99 -0.95 -4.03 -8.58
N MET A 100 -0.11 -3.24 -7.91
CA MET A 100 1.19 -3.71 -7.43
C MET A 100 1.08 -4.81 -6.38
N LEU A 101 0.07 -4.74 -5.49
CA LEU A 101 -0.25 -5.81 -4.54
C LEU A 101 -0.58 -7.12 -5.26
N GLY A 102 -1.44 -7.06 -6.28
CA GLY A 102 -1.83 -8.20 -7.09
C GLY A 102 -0.67 -8.80 -7.87
N LEU A 103 0.16 -7.96 -8.52
CA LEU A 103 1.36 -8.39 -9.23
C LEU A 103 2.34 -9.10 -8.29
N ALA A 104 2.56 -8.56 -7.08
CA ALA A 104 3.40 -9.19 -6.07
C ALA A 104 2.84 -10.51 -5.53
N GLY A 105 1.52 -10.67 -5.60
CA GLY A 105 0.78 -11.84 -5.15
C GLY A 105 0.56 -12.92 -6.22
N ASP A 106 0.77 -12.62 -7.50
CA ASP A 106 0.53 -13.53 -8.62
C ASP A 106 1.68 -13.46 -9.64
N PRO A 107 2.66 -14.40 -9.56
CA PRO A 107 3.77 -14.46 -10.51
C PRO A 107 3.35 -14.59 -11.97
N ARG A 108 2.17 -15.18 -12.27
CA ARG A 108 1.66 -15.24 -13.65
C ARG A 108 1.18 -13.87 -14.11
N ALA A 109 0.52 -13.09 -13.25
CA ALA A 109 0.15 -11.72 -13.57
C ALA A 109 1.38 -10.83 -13.80
N ALA A 110 2.40 -10.95 -12.93
CA ALA A 110 3.66 -10.25 -13.11
C ALA A 110 4.37 -10.64 -14.42
N LEU A 111 4.41 -11.93 -14.76
CA LEU A 111 4.99 -12.41 -16.02
C LEU A 111 4.22 -11.94 -17.26
N ARG A 112 2.87 -11.93 -17.21
CA ARG A 112 2.04 -11.40 -18.31
C ARG A 112 2.32 -9.92 -18.55
N LEU A 113 2.43 -9.13 -17.49
CA LEU A 113 2.79 -7.71 -17.59
C LEU A 113 4.20 -7.55 -18.19
N ALA A 114 5.17 -8.32 -17.70
CA ALA A 114 6.57 -8.25 -18.11
C ALA A 114 6.84 -8.71 -19.55
N SER A 115 5.95 -9.53 -20.12
CA SER A 115 6.05 -10.05 -21.48
C SER A 115 5.51 -9.09 -22.55
N GLY A 116 4.73 -8.08 -22.17
CA GLY A 116 4.18 -7.07 -23.07
C GLY A 116 4.85 -5.71 -22.88
N ASP A 117 4.11 -4.63 -23.14
CA ASP A 117 4.47 -3.28 -22.69
C ASP A 117 4.08 -3.11 -21.21
N PRO A 118 5.04 -3.01 -20.27
CA PRO A 118 4.71 -2.90 -18.85
C PRO A 118 3.99 -1.60 -18.50
N ALA A 119 4.33 -0.47 -19.13
CA ALA A 119 3.73 0.83 -18.80
C ALA A 119 2.25 0.84 -19.21
N ASP A 120 1.97 0.46 -20.45
CA ASP A 120 0.62 0.39 -20.99
C ASP A 120 -0.21 -0.70 -20.30
N GLY A 121 0.40 -1.86 -20.04
CA GLY A 121 -0.25 -2.94 -19.30
C GLY A 121 -0.63 -2.53 -17.87
N PHE A 122 0.25 -1.79 -17.18
CA PHE A 122 -0.01 -1.29 -15.84
C PHE A 122 -1.09 -0.21 -15.85
N ALA A 123 -1.10 0.68 -16.84
CA ALA A 123 -2.16 1.68 -16.99
C ALA A 123 -3.54 1.01 -17.23
N ARG A 124 -3.61 -0.02 -18.08
CA ARG A 124 -4.85 -0.81 -18.27
C ARG A 124 -5.29 -1.50 -16.99
N LEU A 125 -4.35 -2.10 -16.26
CA LEU A 125 -4.63 -2.76 -14.98
C LEU A 125 -5.18 -1.75 -13.95
N GLN A 126 -4.58 -0.57 -13.82
CA GLN A 126 -5.07 0.49 -12.93
C GLN A 126 -6.51 0.89 -13.26
N ARG A 127 -6.84 1.13 -14.55
CA ARG A 127 -8.23 1.47 -14.95
C ARG A 127 -9.21 0.35 -14.62
N ALA A 128 -8.84 -0.90 -14.87
CA ALA A 128 -9.67 -2.06 -14.57
C ALA A 128 -9.92 -2.21 -13.05
N VAL A 129 -8.87 -2.07 -12.24
CA VAL A 129 -8.96 -2.11 -10.78
C VAL A 129 -9.79 -0.93 -10.24
N HIS A 130 -9.57 0.28 -10.74
CA HIS A 130 -10.34 1.46 -10.35
C HIS A 130 -11.83 1.28 -10.67
N ALA A 131 -12.17 0.79 -11.86
CA ALA A 131 -13.54 0.49 -12.24
C ALA A 131 -14.16 -0.62 -11.37
N ALA A 132 -13.42 -1.69 -11.07
CA ALA A 132 -13.90 -2.81 -10.27
C ALA A 132 -14.17 -2.43 -8.81
N THR A 133 -13.28 -1.66 -8.20
CA THR A 133 -13.39 -1.23 -6.79
C THR A 133 -14.48 -0.18 -6.55
N ASN A 134 -14.82 0.62 -7.57
CA ASN A 134 -15.89 1.61 -7.54
C ASN A 134 -17.28 1.01 -7.85
N ARG A 135 -17.33 -0.16 -8.50
CA ARG A 135 -18.57 -0.84 -8.85
C ARG A 135 -19.29 -1.33 -7.58
N ARG A 136 -20.53 -0.88 -7.37
CA ARG A 136 -21.38 -1.24 -6.22
C ARG A 136 -20.77 -0.91 -4.84
N ALA A 137 -19.97 0.14 -4.78
CA ALA A 137 -19.31 0.55 -3.55
C ALA A 137 -20.31 1.10 -2.50
N LEU A 138 -21.46 1.64 -2.88
CA LEU A 138 -22.51 2.08 -1.96
C LEU A 138 -23.83 1.33 -2.24
N GLY A 139 -23.76 -0.01 -2.35
CA GLY A 139 -24.92 -0.83 -2.72
C GLY A 139 -25.17 -0.80 -4.24
N PRO A 140 -26.40 -0.51 -4.74
CA PRO A 140 -26.64 -0.37 -6.18
C PRO A 140 -25.97 0.88 -6.79
N ALA A 141 -25.64 1.89 -5.97
CA ALA A 141 -24.93 3.09 -6.38
C ALA A 141 -23.40 2.88 -6.38
N GLY A 142 -22.72 3.46 -7.37
CA GLY A 142 -21.25 3.50 -7.43
C GLY A 142 -20.67 4.52 -6.45
N TRP A 143 -19.41 4.36 -6.08
CA TRP A 143 -18.63 5.44 -5.45
C TRP A 143 -18.27 6.48 -6.52
N PRO A 144 -18.33 7.79 -6.24
CA PRO A 144 -17.92 8.78 -7.21
C PRO A 144 -16.43 8.61 -7.54
N ARG A 145 -16.12 8.40 -8.82
CA ARG A 145 -14.75 8.10 -9.28
C ARG A 145 -13.75 9.21 -8.92
N SER A 146 -14.23 10.46 -8.83
CA SER A 146 -13.45 11.62 -8.41
C SER A 146 -12.86 11.50 -6.99
N TYR A 147 -13.43 10.62 -6.15
CA TYR A 147 -12.92 10.34 -4.80
C TYR A 147 -12.03 9.08 -4.75
N GLY A 148 -11.55 8.61 -5.90
CA GLY A 148 -10.58 7.53 -5.99
C GLY A 148 -11.14 6.15 -5.66
N THR A 149 -10.43 5.42 -4.79
CA THR A 149 -10.76 4.01 -4.45
C THR A 149 -11.24 3.91 -3.00
N PRO A 150 -12.50 3.55 -2.73
CA PRO A 150 -13.01 3.49 -1.36
C PRO A 150 -12.41 2.31 -0.57
N PRO A 151 -12.10 2.45 0.74
CA PRO A 151 -11.43 1.41 1.53
C PRO A 151 -12.12 0.04 1.54
N TRP A 152 -13.46 0.00 1.57
CA TRP A 152 -14.22 -1.26 1.55
C TRP A 152 -14.23 -1.91 0.17
N GLY A 153 -14.28 -1.12 -0.92
CA GLY A 153 -14.15 -1.61 -2.28
C GLY A 153 -12.75 -2.17 -2.53
N ALA A 154 -11.72 -1.45 -2.05
CA ALA A 154 -10.35 -1.93 -2.04
C ALA A 154 -10.20 -3.23 -1.25
N ALA A 155 -10.74 -3.34 -0.03
CA ALA A 155 -10.61 -4.56 0.78
C ALA A 155 -11.24 -5.78 0.11
N ARG A 156 -12.40 -5.60 -0.56
CA ARG A 156 -13.05 -6.67 -1.33
C ARG A 156 -12.23 -7.14 -2.53
N PHE A 157 -11.46 -6.24 -3.13
CA PHE A 157 -10.65 -6.52 -4.31
C PHE A 157 -9.23 -6.97 -3.97
N ALA A 158 -8.67 -6.48 -2.87
CA ALA A 158 -7.29 -6.70 -2.46
C ALA A 158 -7.03 -8.19 -2.22
N SER A 159 -5.94 -8.67 -2.81
CA SER A 159 -5.43 -10.01 -2.54
C SER A 159 -3.95 -10.08 -2.87
N TYR A 160 -3.22 -10.84 -2.06
CA TYR A 160 -1.79 -11.11 -2.20
C TYR A 160 -1.57 -12.61 -2.04
N GLY A 161 -1.29 -13.30 -3.15
CA GLY A 161 -1.33 -14.75 -3.18
C GLY A 161 -2.68 -15.25 -2.71
N GLY A 162 -2.65 -16.04 -1.64
CA GLY A 162 -3.85 -16.53 -0.97
C GLY A 162 -4.32 -15.67 0.21
N VAL A 163 -4.04 -14.38 0.29
CA VAL A 163 -4.48 -13.52 1.42
C VAL A 163 -5.71 -12.71 1.04
N ARG A 164 -6.74 -12.72 1.89
CA ARG A 164 -7.86 -11.76 1.81
C ARG A 164 -7.71 -10.66 2.86
N TYR A 165 -8.26 -9.49 2.53
CA TYR A 165 -8.16 -8.29 3.34
C TYR A 165 -9.51 -7.82 3.87
N VAL A 166 -9.47 -7.19 5.03
CA VAL A 166 -10.56 -6.39 5.60
C VAL A 166 -10.09 -4.98 5.85
N HIS A 167 -11.00 -4.01 5.86
CA HIS A 167 -10.65 -2.62 6.12
C HIS A 167 -10.93 -2.24 7.58
N ARG A 168 -10.08 -1.40 8.17
CA ARG A 168 -10.26 -0.81 9.52
C ARG A 168 -9.84 0.66 9.53
N VAL A 169 -10.65 1.51 10.15
CA VAL A 169 -10.26 2.89 10.44
C VAL A 169 -8.98 2.86 11.27
N ALA A 170 -7.95 3.58 10.82
CA ALA A 170 -6.72 3.73 11.56
C ALA A 170 -6.87 4.89 12.54
N GLY A 171 -6.72 4.59 13.84
CA GLY A 171 -6.90 5.51 14.95
C GLY A 171 -6.31 4.95 16.23
N PRO A 172 -6.48 3.65 16.48
CA PRO A 172 -5.70 2.92 17.47
C PRO A 172 -4.34 2.53 16.91
N ARG A 173 -3.28 2.74 17.70
CA ARG A 173 -1.93 2.21 17.48
C ARG A 173 -1.93 0.72 17.09
N ALA A 174 -2.83 -0.07 17.69
CA ALA A 174 -3.01 -1.49 17.41
C ALA A 174 -3.26 -1.85 15.93
N VAL A 175 -3.95 -0.98 15.17
CA VAL A 175 -4.19 -1.19 13.73
C VAL A 175 -2.87 -1.11 12.97
N LEU A 176 -2.03 -0.13 13.29
CA LEU A 176 -0.71 0.05 12.66
C LEU A 176 0.28 -1.01 13.12
N GLU A 177 0.24 -1.42 14.40
CA GLU A 177 1.04 -2.54 14.89
C GLU A 177 0.71 -3.83 14.14
N THR A 178 -0.57 -4.08 13.86
CA THR A 178 -1.01 -5.25 13.06
C THR A 178 -0.54 -5.13 11.61
N ALA A 179 -0.60 -3.93 11.02
CA ALA A 179 -0.06 -3.69 9.68
C ALA A 179 1.45 -3.96 9.61
N VAL A 180 2.21 -3.48 10.59
CA VAL A 180 3.66 -3.71 10.69
C VAL A 180 3.97 -5.19 10.90
N ALA A 181 3.22 -5.87 11.78
CA ALA A 181 3.37 -7.30 12.01
C ALA A 181 3.10 -8.11 10.72
N ALA A 182 2.08 -7.74 9.95
CA ALA A 182 1.80 -8.36 8.66
C ALA A 182 2.94 -8.14 7.65
N ALA A 183 3.47 -6.92 7.56
CA ALA A 183 4.59 -6.61 6.67
C ALA A 183 5.88 -7.34 7.05
N ARG A 184 6.16 -7.49 8.36
CA ARG A 184 7.24 -8.34 8.88
C ARG A 184 7.06 -9.81 8.52
N ALA A 185 5.81 -10.29 8.51
CA ALA A 185 5.46 -11.64 8.09
C ALA A 185 5.44 -11.82 6.56
N GLY A 186 5.82 -10.80 5.77
CA GLY A 186 5.90 -10.86 4.31
C GLY A 186 4.60 -10.54 3.58
N VAL A 187 3.56 -10.07 4.28
CA VAL A 187 2.26 -9.66 3.70
C VAL A 187 2.21 -8.13 3.55
N PRO A 188 2.20 -7.58 2.33
CA PRO A 188 2.04 -6.15 2.13
C PRO A 188 0.66 -5.66 2.58
N VAL A 189 0.59 -4.42 3.08
CA VAL A 189 -0.63 -3.83 3.68
C VAL A 189 -0.93 -2.48 3.04
N PRO A 190 -2.05 -2.33 2.30
CA PRO A 190 -2.48 -1.02 1.83
C PRO A 190 -2.86 -0.12 3.01
N LEU A 191 -2.35 1.10 3.00
CA LEU A 191 -2.61 2.14 4.00
C LEU A 191 -3.19 3.37 3.30
N TYR A 192 -4.29 3.87 3.84
CA TYR A 192 -4.89 5.10 3.39
C TYR A 192 -4.40 6.25 4.26
N THR A 193 -3.97 7.33 3.62
CA THR A 193 -3.44 8.53 4.27
C THR A 193 -4.35 9.74 4.00
N GLY A 194 -4.35 10.69 4.93
CA GLY A 194 -5.23 11.85 4.89
C GLY A 194 -4.89 12.90 5.95
N GLY A 195 -5.65 14.00 5.97
CA GLY A 195 -5.49 15.12 6.90
C GLY A 195 -6.32 14.99 8.19
N ASP A 196 -6.20 15.99 9.07
CA ASP A 196 -6.98 16.09 10.31
C ASP A 196 -8.35 16.76 10.07
N VAL A 197 -9.36 16.39 10.86
CA VAL A 197 -10.76 16.89 10.80
C VAL A 197 -10.96 18.33 11.24
N THR A 198 -9.91 19.02 11.68
CA THR A 198 -10.02 20.42 12.11
C THR A 198 -10.53 21.35 11.01
N GLY A 199 -10.55 20.91 9.74
CA GLY A 199 -11.11 21.63 8.59
C GLY A 199 -12.45 21.11 8.04
N GLY A 200 -13.15 20.17 8.71
CA GLY A 200 -14.45 19.64 8.27
C GLY A 200 -14.43 18.18 7.78
N TRP A 201 -15.62 17.58 7.60
CA TRP A 201 -15.78 16.15 7.25
C TRP A 201 -15.18 15.78 5.87
N GLU A 202 -15.15 16.72 4.94
CA GLU A 202 -14.50 16.55 3.63
C GLU A 202 -12.98 16.39 3.77
N ALA A 203 -12.34 17.06 4.73
CA ALA A 203 -10.90 16.93 5.01
C ALA A 203 -10.52 15.57 5.64
N ALA A 204 -11.54 14.82 6.09
CA ALA A 204 -11.42 13.55 6.79
C ALA A 204 -11.47 12.32 5.86
N VAL A 205 -11.88 12.52 4.61
CA VAL A 205 -11.95 11.45 3.61
C VAL A 205 -10.52 10.97 3.30
N PRO A 206 -10.27 9.64 3.24
CA PRO A 206 -9.00 9.12 2.75
C PRO A 206 -8.61 9.75 1.41
N ARG A 207 -7.45 10.41 1.36
CA ARG A 207 -7.05 11.21 0.20
C ARG A 207 -6.03 10.51 -0.68
N HIS A 208 -5.25 9.61 -0.10
CA HIS A 208 -4.20 8.93 -0.81
C HIS A 208 -4.02 7.51 -0.28
N VAL A 209 -3.41 6.64 -1.09
CA VAL A 209 -3.18 5.24 -0.75
C VAL A 209 -1.73 4.90 -1.02
N VAL A 210 -1.07 4.34 -0.02
CA VAL A 210 0.30 3.81 -0.10
C VAL A 210 0.30 2.34 0.28
N LEU A 211 1.37 1.62 -0.04
CA LEU A 211 1.51 0.21 0.30
C LEU A 211 2.68 0.00 1.24
N LEU A 212 2.41 -0.44 2.47
CA LEU A 212 3.47 -0.94 3.35
C LEU A 212 3.93 -2.30 2.82
N THR A 213 5.14 -2.36 2.24
CA THR A 213 5.62 -3.53 1.50
C THR A 213 6.47 -4.48 2.34
N LEU A 214 7.20 -3.93 3.31
CA LEU A 214 8.17 -4.63 4.14
C LEU A 214 8.33 -3.90 5.47
N ALA A 215 8.59 -4.64 6.54
CA ALA A 215 9.15 -4.10 7.77
C ALA A 215 10.14 -5.11 8.38
N ASP A 216 11.16 -4.61 9.07
CA ASP A 216 12.13 -5.41 9.81
C ASP A 216 12.09 -5.12 11.32
N GLY A 217 12.99 -5.75 12.09
CA GLY A 217 13.09 -5.60 13.53
C GLY A 217 11.92 -6.19 14.31
N ALA A 218 11.81 -5.81 15.59
CA ALA A 218 10.76 -6.25 16.51
C ALA A 218 10.17 -5.06 17.28
N GLY A 219 8.92 -5.18 17.74
CA GLY A 219 8.23 -4.10 18.44
C GLY A 219 8.21 -2.80 17.62
N SER A 220 8.61 -1.69 18.24
CA SER A 220 8.79 -0.39 17.59
C SER A 220 10.15 -0.20 16.90
N GLY A 221 11.09 -1.13 17.07
CA GLY A 221 12.41 -1.07 16.43
C GLY A 221 12.37 -1.43 14.94
N GLY A 222 13.42 -1.06 14.22
CA GLY A 222 13.58 -1.36 12.79
C GLY A 222 12.99 -0.29 11.86
N SER A 223 12.91 -0.65 10.58
CA SER A 223 12.46 0.18 9.48
C SER A 223 11.30 -0.46 8.72
N ALA A 224 10.43 0.38 8.17
CA ALA A 224 9.34 0.03 7.28
C ALA A 224 9.59 0.64 5.89
N VAL A 225 9.11 -0.04 4.85
CA VAL A 225 9.16 0.41 3.46
C VAL A 225 7.76 0.63 2.93
N LEU A 226 7.50 1.83 2.42
CA LEU A 226 6.22 2.20 1.82
C LEU A 226 6.42 2.50 0.34
N TYR A 227 5.61 1.87 -0.51
CA TYR A 227 5.45 2.27 -1.90
C TYR A 227 4.42 3.41 -1.98
N GLU A 228 4.88 4.56 -2.48
CA GLU A 228 4.10 5.75 -2.78
C GLU A 228 3.91 5.85 -4.31
N PRO A 229 2.68 5.75 -4.82
CA PRO A 229 2.42 5.57 -6.25
C PRO A 229 2.50 6.84 -7.10
N SER A 230 2.47 8.06 -6.54
CA SER A 230 2.57 9.30 -7.32
C SER A 230 3.96 9.51 -7.92
N GLY A 231 5.01 9.17 -7.15
CA GLY A 231 6.40 9.25 -7.58
C GLY A 231 7.02 7.90 -7.95
N ALA A 232 6.25 6.81 -7.86
CA ALA A 232 6.76 5.43 -7.91
C ALA A 232 7.88 5.19 -6.88
N GLY A 233 7.77 5.78 -5.69
CA GLY A 233 8.84 5.79 -4.68
C GLY A 233 8.69 4.66 -3.66
N LEU A 234 9.78 3.97 -3.33
CA LEU A 234 9.91 3.14 -2.13
C LEU A 234 10.60 3.96 -1.05
N HIS A 235 9.83 4.37 -0.06
CA HIS A 235 10.26 5.22 1.06
C HIS A 235 10.56 4.37 2.29
N THR A 236 11.73 4.56 2.87
CA THR A 236 12.10 3.97 4.16
C THR A 236 11.76 4.92 5.30
N VAL A 237 11.08 4.42 6.32
CA VAL A 237 10.78 5.16 7.55
C VAL A 237 11.04 4.29 8.79
N PRO A 238 11.40 4.87 9.95
CA PRO A 238 11.48 4.09 11.19
C PRO A 238 10.11 3.52 11.57
N VAL A 239 10.04 2.28 12.04
CA VAL A 239 8.79 1.67 12.54
C VAL A 239 8.22 2.49 13.69
N ALA A 240 9.06 2.94 14.62
CA ALA A 240 8.65 3.79 15.73
C ALA A 240 7.92 5.06 15.25
N ALA A 241 8.39 5.69 14.17
CA ALA A 241 7.78 6.90 13.61
C ALA A 241 6.47 6.60 12.86
N LEU A 242 6.35 5.43 12.24
CA LEU A 242 5.09 4.98 11.63
C LEU A 242 4.01 4.75 12.70
N LEU A 243 4.38 4.17 13.84
CA LEU A 243 3.46 3.89 14.94
C LEU A 243 3.13 5.14 15.78
N ASP A 244 4.16 5.94 16.10
CA ASP A 244 4.06 7.20 16.83
C ASP A 244 4.78 8.32 16.04
N PRO A 245 4.07 9.00 15.13
CA PRO A 245 4.65 10.10 14.37
C PRO A 245 5.21 11.19 15.31
N PRO A 246 6.41 11.74 15.05
CA PRO A 246 6.95 12.80 15.88
C PRO A 246 5.98 14.00 15.90
N PRO A 247 5.81 14.68 17.04
CA PRO A 247 4.85 15.77 17.16
C PRO A 247 5.19 16.92 16.22
N VAL A 248 4.16 17.60 15.73
CA VAL A 248 4.31 18.86 14.98
C VAL A 248 4.48 19.98 16.00
N PRO A 249 5.52 20.83 15.90
CA PRO A 249 5.68 21.98 16.78
C PRO A 249 4.49 22.94 16.63
N PRO A 250 4.00 23.57 17.71
CA PRO A 250 2.94 24.55 17.58
C PRO A 250 3.40 25.75 16.74
N PRO A 251 2.48 26.44 16.03
CA PRO A 251 2.81 27.64 15.28
C PRO A 251 3.50 28.67 16.19
N GLY A 252 4.62 29.24 15.71
CA GLY A 252 5.39 30.24 16.47
C GLY A 252 6.31 29.66 17.56
N ALA A 253 6.38 28.34 17.74
CA ALA A 253 7.37 27.74 18.61
C ALA A 253 8.79 28.00 18.08
N THR A 254 9.63 28.63 18.89
CA THR A 254 11.08 28.65 18.67
C THR A 254 11.61 27.24 18.85
N LEU A 255 11.88 26.57 17.73
CA LEU A 255 12.58 25.30 17.75
C LEU A 255 13.98 25.53 18.32
N SER A 256 14.26 24.92 19.48
CA SER A 256 15.64 24.75 19.90
C SER A 256 16.37 24.00 18.78
N PRO A 257 17.55 24.44 18.32
CA PRO A 257 18.28 23.79 17.23
C PRO A 257 18.95 22.47 17.69
N SER A 258 18.35 21.78 18.67
CA SER A 258 18.89 20.54 19.22
C SER A 258 19.00 19.48 18.13
N THR A 259 19.97 18.58 18.27
CA THR A 259 20.12 17.44 17.36
C THR A 259 18.87 16.56 17.36
N ALA A 260 18.14 16.47 18.48
CA ALA A 260 16.89 15.73 18.57
C ALA A 260 15.78 16.38 17.72
N ASP A 261 15.62 17.70 17.77
CA ASP A 261 14.60 18.43 17.01
C ASP A 261 14.82 18.33 15.50
N ARG A 262 16.09 18.45 15.07
CA ARG A 262 16.48 18.23 13.66
C ARG A 262 16.19 16.81 13.21
N THR A 263 16.46 15.82 14.05
CA THR A 263 16.18 14.40 13.76
C THR A 263 14.68 14.16 13.63
N ALA A 264 13.88 14.65 14.58
CA ALA A 264 12.43 14.56 14.52
C ALA A 264 11.86 15.23 13.26
N ALA A 265 12.36 16.42 12.91
CA ALA A 265 11.94 17.12 11.69
C ALA A 265 12.25 16.33 10.41
N ARG A 266 13.45 15.74 10.32
CA ARG A 266 13.83 14.88 9.17
C ARG A 266 12.95 13.64 9.08
N VAL A 267 12.67 12.99 10.20
CA VAL A 267 11.79 11.81 10.26
C VAL A 267 10.36 12.17 9.85
N ARG A 268 9.81 13.29 10.36
CA ARG A 268 8.49 13.79 9.92
C ARG A 268 8.46 14.03 8.42
N LYS A 269 9.46 14.73 7.87
CA LYS A 269 9.55 14.99 6.42
C LYS A 269 9.57 13.69 5.61
N ALA A 270 10.35 12.70 6.04
CA ALA A 270 10.42 11.40 5.38
C ALA A 270 9.06 10.66 5.45
N LEU A 271 8.38 10.72 6.59
CA LEU A 271 7.07 10.08 6.79
C LEU A 271 5.99 10.74 5.94
N THR A 272 5.93 12.08 5.93
CA THR A 272 5.00 12.84 5.08
C THR A 272 5.22 12.53 3.60
N ALA A 273 6.48 12.45 3.15
CA ALA A 273 6.79 12.05 1.78
C ALA A 273 6.33 10.60 1.51
N ALA A 274 6.57 9.66 2.43
CA ALA A 274 6.15 8.27 2.33
C ALA A 274 4.61 8.08 2.31
N PHE A 275 3.86 9.10 2.75
CA PHE A 275 2.40 9.13 2.78
C PHE A 275 1.79 9.93 1.62
N GLY A 276 2.58 10.32 0.62
CA GLY A 276 2.10 11.11 -0.52
C GLY A 276 1.76 12.55 -0.15
N GLY A 277 2.49 13.14 0.80
CA GLY A 277 2.27 14.51 1.28
C GLY A 277 1.34 14.63 2.49
N TRP A 278 0.77 13.52 2.96
CA TRP A 278 -0.20 13.52 4.06
C TRP A 278 0.45 13.26 5.43
N PRO A 279 -0.11 13.79 6.52
CA PRO A 279 0.50 13.68 7.85
C PRO A 279 0.34 12.30 8.50
N HIS A 280 -0.73 11.55 8.20
CA HIS A 280 -1.03 10.30 8.93
C HIS A 280 -1.86 9.31 8.13
N VAL A 281 -1.82 8.05 8.61
CA VAL A 281 -2.68 6.96 8.17
C VAL A 281 -4.05 7.08 8.84
N VAL A 282 -5.12 7.03 8.06
CA VAL A 282 -6.52 7.11 8.50
C VAL A 282 -7.30 5.80 8.31
N TRP A 283 -6.77 4.88 7.50
CA TRP A 283 -7.37 3.56 7.27
C TRP A 283 -6.30 2.54 6.91
N ALA A 284 -6.53 1.27 7.24
CA ALA A 284 -5.68 0.16 6.80
C ALA A 284 -6.51 -0.98 6.24
N LEU A 285 -5.96 -1.67 5.25
CA LEU A 285 -6.46 -2.95 4.76
C LEU A 285 -5.61 -4.04 5.40
N LEU A 286 -6.17 -4.70 6.42
CA LEU A 286 -5.48 -5.72 7.20
C LEU A 286 -5.77 -7.12 6.64
N PRO A 287 -4.78 -8.02 6.61
CA PRO A 287 -5.01 -9.41 6.24
C PRO A 287 -5.93 -10.08 7.27
N GLU A 288 -6.94 -10.81 6.82
CA GLU A 288 -7.91 -11.47 7.70
C GLU A 288 -7.72 -12.98 7.74
N ARG A 289 -7.59 -13.62 6.58
CA ARG A 289 -7.55 -15.08 6.43
C ARG A 289 -6.82 -15.48 5.14
N PRO A 290 -6.32 -16.73 5.06
CA PRO A 290 -6.11 -17.37 3.78
C PRO A 290 -7.43 -17.37 2.98
N GLY A 291 -7.42 -16.87 1.75
CA GLY A 291 -8.49 -16.99 0.76
C GLY A 291 -7.92 -17.37 -0.59
N ARG A 292 -8.81 -17.79 -1.51
CA ARG A 292 -8.42 -17.97 -2.91
C ARG A 292 -8.59 -16.64 -3.64
N TRP A 293 -7.60 -16.24 -4.44
CA TRP A 293 -7.72 -15.15 -5.41
C TRP A 293 -8.96 -15.40 -6.27
N ARG A 294 -9.89 -14.44 -6.30
CA ARG A 294 -10.98 -14.40 -7.28
C ARG A 294 -10.62 -13.31 -8.29
N ALA A 295 -9.82 -13.66 -9.30
CA ALA A 295 -10.04 -13.02 -10.59
C ALA A 295 -11.53 -13.24 -10.86
N GLY A 296 -12.28 -12.17 -11.13
CA GLY A 296 -13.64 -12.34 -11.59
C GLY A 296 -13.66 -13.41 -12.67
N ALA A 297 -14.68 -14.27 -12.64
CA ALA A 297 -15.02 -15.09 -13.78
C ALA A 297 -15.29 -14.14 -14.96
N ALA A 298 -14.22 -13.88 -15.69
CA ALA A 298 -14.17 -13.31 -17.01
C ALA A 298 -13.10 -14.13 -17.74
N GLY A 299 -13.41 -15.42 -17.85
CA GLY A 299 -13.09 -16.21 -19.03
C GLY A 299 -14.08 -15.90 -20.16
N GLU A 300 -14.65 -14.69 -20.20
CA GLU A 300 -15.39 -14.20 -21.35
C GLU A 300 -14.44 -13.33 -22.16
N THR A 301 -13.86 -13.98 -23.17
CA THR A 301 -13.42 -13.43 -24.45
C THR A 301 -12.57 -12.17 -24.38
N MET A 302 -11.26 -12.37 -24.33
CA MET A 302 -10.33 -11.47 -24.99
C MET A 302 -9.87 -12.14 -26.30
N GLU A 303 -10.88 -12.48 -27.09
CA GLU A 303 -10.79 -12.75 -28.52
C GLU A 303 -11.96 -11.98 -29.11
N THR A 304 -11.64 -10.85 -29.74
CA THR A 304 -12.51 -10.14 -30.68
C THR A 304 -11.56 -9.47 -31.65
N ASP A 305 -11.82 -9.75 -32.92
CA ASP A 305 -11.15 -9.28 -34.14
C ASP A 305 -10.66 -7.82 -34.11
#